data_AF-A0A7M2SXQ8-F1
#
_entry.id   AF-A0A7M2SXQ8-F1
#
_cell.length_a   1.000
_cell.length_b   1.000
_cell.length_c   1.000
_cell.angle_alpha   90.00
_cell.angle_beta   90.00
_cell.angle_gamma   90.00
#
_symmetry.space_group_name_H-M   'P 1'
#
loop_
_entity.id
_entity.type
_entity.pdbx_description
1 polymer ?
#
loop_
_entity_poly.entity_id
_entity_poly.type
_entity_poly.pdbx_seq_one_letter_code
_entity_poly.pdbx_strand_id
1 'polypeptide(L)'
;MFYANSAMPNHYTAMGATAAVGCFLAPRPRYAGVAAGLAVVTLMRPNDGVAVAVPLLLAAVLMPTLRGHGHLRGRLSAVAAGLAAGALPWVVEAEVRFGGVRNRLAEADEVQGGLRAVFSLRHHLTALDGPLLCRPCTGDSVRLPMTEWWVLLPLLVGLGLWAERRARRSAAPLWLSVAVAVATAAPYLFLVPYAAPRFLLPAYALLALPAAVGLLAVVHRARTRRSLPTAAVLALALLGHWSIQAGLAHTFAGNHQQARGDWVRIASVLREHGVHPPCVLAGNTSTIPIAHTAGCTVSETDPPARPSALVLRGRKPPHWARDWQRFPVPDTYHPGWTVVVRP
;
A
#
# COMPACT_ATOMS: atom_id res chain seq x y z
N MET A 1 -1.73 12.19 -4.74
CA MET A 1 -1.46 10.74 -4.62
C MET A 1 -2.77 9.97 -4.76
N PHE A 2 -2.86 9.04 -5.71
CA PHE A 2 -4.10 8.30 -6.01
C PHE A 2 -4.66 7.47 -4.83
N TYR A 3 -3.79 6.82 -4.03
CA TYR A 3 -4.22 5.96 -2.92
C TYR A 3 -4.40 6.67 -1.57
N ALA A 4 -4.06 7.97 -1.46
CA ALA A 4 -3.90 8.63 -0.15
C ALA A 4 -5.18 8.75 0.67
N ASN A 5 -6.36 8.82 0.01
CA ASN A 5 -7.67 8.90 0.67
C ASN A 5 -8.39 7.55 0.75
N SER A 6 -7.71 6.45 0.44
CA SER A 6 -8.33 5.12 0.50
C SER A 6 -8.11 4.52 1.89
N ALA A 7 -9.07 3.74 2.37
CA ALA A 7 -8.94 2.92 3.59
C ALA A 7 -7.96 1.75 3.34
N MET A 8 -6.69 2.11 3.11
CA MET A 8 -5.63 1.24 2.65
C MET A 8 -4.33 1.68 3.34
N PRO A 9 -3.60 0.76 3.99
CA PRO A 9 -2.53 1.15 4.92
C PRO A 9 -1.27 1.73 4.23
N ASN A 10 -1.03 1.39 2.97
CA ASN A 10 0.29 1.51 2.35
C ASN A 10 0.84 2.94 2.26
N HIS A 11 -0.03 3.96 2.09
CA HIS A 11 0.41 5.36 2.08
C HIS A 11 0.90 5.80 3.46
N TYR A 12 0.13 5.46 4.50
CA TYR A 12 0.50 5.72 5.90
C TYR A 12 1.77 4.97 6.29
N THR A 13 1.90 3.72 5.85
CA THR A 13 3.14 2.93 6.02
C THR A 13 4.33 3.61 5.34
N ALA A 14 4.17 4.11 4.11
CA ALA A 14 5.25 4.79 3.40
C ALA A 14 5.69 6.09 4.11
N MET A 15 4.74 6.89 4.57
CA MET A 15 5.02 8.11 5.34
C MET A 15 5.71 7.79 6.67
N GLY A 16 5.18 6.83 7.42
CA GLY A 16 5.74 6.41 8.71
C GLY A 16 7.15 5.83 8.58
N ALA A 17 7.39 4.99 7.57
CA ALA A 17 8.71 4.41 7.31
C ALA A 17 9.74 5.49 6.95
N THR A 18 9.36 6.42 6.05
CA THR A 18 10.23 7.53 5.64
C THR A 18 10.53 8.46 6.81
N ALA A 19 9.51 8.79 7.62
CA ALA A 19 9.68 9.61 8.82
C ALA A 19 10.58 8.94 9.86
N ALA A 20 10.39 7.64 10.11
CA ALA A 20 11.19 6.88 11.06
C ALA A 20 12.67 6.83 10.62
N VAL A 21 12.93 6.48 9.35
CA VAL A 21 14.30 6.43 8.79
C VAL A 21 14.95 7.82 8.84
N GLY A 22 14.25 8.88 8.43
CA GLY A 22 14.77 10.24 8.46
C GLY A 22 15.08 10.74 9.88
N CYS A 23 14.17 10.51 10.84
CA CYS A 23 14.37 10.89 12.25
C CYS A 23 15.48 10.09 12.92
N PHE A 24 15.70 8.85 12.50
CA PHE A 24 16.75 7.95 12.99
C PHE A 24 18.14 8.37 12.50
N LEU A 25 18.20 8.82 11.24
CA LEU A 25 19.41 9.30 10.55
C LEU A 25 19.74 10.77 10.82
N ALA A 26 18.84 11.53 11.43
CA ALA A 26 19.06 12.94 11.75
C ALA A 26 20.35 13.13 12.58
N PRO A 27 21.14 14.21 12.35
CA PRO A 27 22.37 14.48 13.10
C PRO A 27 22.15 14.46 14.62
N ARG A 28 21.00 14.98 15.06
CA ARG A 28 20.44 14.74 16.39
C ARG A 28 19.21 13.85 16.22
N PRO A 29 19.27 12.57 16.63
CA PRO A 29 18.15 11.64 16.47
C PRO A 29 16.87 12.18 17.12
N ARG A 30 15.77 12.13 16.38
CA ARG A 30 14.46 12.55 16.86
C ARG A 30 13.67 11.31 17.31
N TYR A 31 13.96 10.80 18.50
CA TYR A 31 13.42 9.53 19.00
C TYR A 31 11.89 9.46 18.95
N ALA A 32 11.20 10.55 19.33
CA ALA A 32 9.75 10.62 19.22
C ALA A 32 9.24 10.44 17.78
N GLY A 33 9.95 11.01 16.79
CA GLY A 33 9.63 10.81 15.37
C GLY A 33 9.92 9.40 14.86
N VAL A 34 10.98 8.75 15.38
CA VAL A 34 11.26 7.33 15.10
C VAL A 34 10.14 6.45 15.66
N ALA A 35 9.81 6.61 16.94
CA ALA A 35 8.79 5.84 17.62
C ALA A 35 7.40 6.07 16.99
N ALA A 36 7.01 7.32 16.75
CA ALA A 36 5.72 7.65 16.13
C ALA A 36 5.61 7.14 14.70
N GLY A 37 6.65 7.33 13.87
CA GLY A 37 6.66 6.84 12.50
C GLY A 37 6.53 5.31 12.44
N LEU A 38 7.26 4.60 13.30
CA LEU A 38 7.21 3.15 13.36
C LEU A 38 5.94 2.61 14.01
N ALA A 39 5.36 3.33 14.98
CA ALA A 39 4.06 3.01 15.53
C ALA A 39 2.97 3.09 14.46
N VAL A 40 2.97 4.13 13.62
CA VAL A 40 2.05 4.24 12.48
C VAL A 40 2.24 3.08 11.50
N VAL A 41 3.48 2.75 11.15
CA VAL A 41 3.76 1.62 10.26
C VAL A 41 3.21 0.32 10.83
N THR A 42 3.52 0.03 12.10
CA THR A 42 3.17 -1.23 12.75
C THR A 42 1.67 -1.34 13.01
N LEU A 43 1.02 -0.24 13.40
CA LEU A 43 -0.43 -0.17 13.58
C LEU A 43 -1.17 -0.47 12.26
N MET A 44 -0.67 0.09 11.16
CA MET A 44 -1.25 -0.11 9.83
C MET A 44 -0.98 -1.53 9.31
N ARG A 45 0.25 -2.03 9.51
CA ARG A 45 0.74 -3.33 9.03
C ARG A 45 1.86 -3.84 9.94
N PRO A 46 1.58 -4.76 10.89
CA PRO A 46 2.61 -5.26 11.81
C PRO A 46 3.83 -5.87 11.10
N ASN A 47 3.60 -6.60 10.01
CA ASN A 47 4.67 -7.21 9.20
C ASN A 47 5.61 -6.16 8.58
N ASP A 48 5.07 -5.06 8.08
CA ASP A 48 5.88 -3.97 7.54
C ASP A 48 6.63 -3.24 8.66
N GLY A 49 6.04 -3.17 9.86
CA GLY A 49 6.71 -2.69 11.09
C GLY A 49 8.00 -3.44 11.36
N VAL A 50 7.93 -4.77 11.37
CA VAL A 50 9.12 -5.62 11.51
C VAL A 50 10.12 -5.40 10.37
N ALA A 51 9.63 -5.34 9.13
CA ALA A 51 10.47 -5.12 7.94
C ALA A 51 11.22 -3.77 7.98
N VAL A 52 10.64 -2.72 8.59
CA VAL A 52 11.31 -1.44 8.81
C VAL A 52 12.25 -1.50 10.02
N ALA A 53 11.81 -2.10 11.12
CA ALA A 53 12.56 -2.09 12.37
C ALA A 53 13.87 -2.86 12.31
N VAL A 54 13.89 -4.05 11.68
CA VAL A 54 15.08 -4.90 11.59
C VAL A 54 16.29 -4.16 11.00
N PRO A 55 16.23 -3.55 9.80
CA PRO A 55 17.36 -2.82 9.26
C PRO A 55 17.75 -1.58 10.09
N LEU A 56 16.81 -0.95 10.80
CA LEU A 56 17.14 0.15 11.73
C LEU A 56 17.92 -0.34 12.95
N LEU A 57 17.49 -1.45 13.57
CA LEU A 57 18.19 -2.06 14.70
C LEU A 57 19.59 -2.53 14.28
N LEU A 58 19.69 -3.22 13.14
CA LEU A 58 20.96 -3.63 12.57
C LEU A 58 21.83 -2.42 12.25
N ALA A 59 21.30 -1.34 11.69
CA ALA A 59 22.09 -0.14 11.41
C ALA A 59 22.60 0.55 12.69
N ALA A 60 21.79 0.63 13.75
CA ALA A 60 22.22 1.16 15.04
C ALA A 60 23.41 0.38 15.60
N VAL A 61 23.38 -0.94 15.46
CA VAL A 61 24.38 -1.86 16.01
C VAL A 61 25.55 -2.11 15.07
N LEU A 62 25.41 -1.98 13.75
CA LEU A 62 26.43 -2.38 12.77
C LEU A 62 27.15 -1.21 12.11
N MET A 63 26.49 -0.04 11.94
CA MET A 63 27.10 1.10 11.24
C MET A 63 27.96 1.95 12.18
N PRO A 64 29.28 2.05 11.98
CA PRO A 64 30.17 2.84 12.84
C PRO A 64 29.74 4.30 12.98
N THR A 65 29.21 4.87 11.90
CA THR A 65 28.71 6.26 11.84
C THR A 65 27.51 6.50 12.76
N LEU A 66 26.80 5.44 13.16
CA LEU A 66 25.63 5.51 14.04
C LEU A 66 25.91 4.97 15.46
N ARG A 67 27.08 4.34 15.69
CA ARG A 67 27.45 3.73 16.97
C ARG A 67 27.92 4.71 18.06
N GLY A 68 28.24 5.97 17.73
CA GLY A 68 28.89 6.92 18.64
C GLY A 68 28.21 7.13 20.02
N HIS A 69 28.92 6.69 21.08
CA HIS A 69 28.96 6.99 22.53
C HIS A 69 27.80 7.67 23.29
N GLY A 70 26.54 7.59 22.84
CA GLY A 70 25.40 8.02 23.69
C GLY A 70 24.01 7.78 23.12
N HIS A 71 23.90 7.64 21.79
CA HIS A 71 22.60 7.56 21.12
C HIS A 71 22.10 6.13 20.84
N LEU A 72 22.93 5.10 21.07
CA LEU A 72 22.57 3.71 20.77
C LEU A 72 21.31 3.28 21.54
N ARG A 73 21.32 3.44 22.87
CA ARG A 73 20.17 3.08 23.72
C ARG A 73 18.90 3.82 23.30
N GLY A 74 19.02 5.12 22.99
CA GLY A 74 17.88 5.92 22.52
C GLY A 74 17.34 5.48 21.16
N ARG A 75 18.21 5.08 20.23
CA ARG A 75 17.79 4.54 18.92
C ARG A 75 17.08 3.20 19.08
N LEU A 76 17.66 2.29 19.86
CA LEU A 76 17.07 0.97 20.13
C LEU A 76 15.74 1.10 20.86
N SER A 77 15.67 1.95 21.90
CA SER A 77 14.44 2.16 22.66
C SER A 77 13.36 2.84 21.82
N ALA A 78 13.69 3.79 20.95
CA ALA A 78 12.72 4.42 20.06
C ALA A 78 12.12 3.44 19.05
N VAL A 79 12.95 2.55 18.48
CA VAL A 79 12.48 1.50 17.56
C VAL A 79 11.62 0.48 18.31
N ALA A 80 12.06 0.01 19.48
CA ALA A 80 11.30 -0.92 20.30
C ALA A 80 9.97 -0.32 20.76
N ALA A 81 9.96 0.94 21.20
CA ALA A 81 8.76 1.67 21.62
C ALA A 81 7.78 1.84 20.47
N GLY A 82 8.26 2.21 19.27
CA GLY A 82 7.41 2.34 18.09
C GLY A 82 6.77 1.01 17.67
N LEU A 83 7.55 -0.07 17.63
CA LEU A 83 7.03 -1.41 17.36
C LEU A 83 5.97 -1.81 18.39
N ALA A 84 6.28 -1.70 19.68
CA ALA A 84 5.37 -2.09 20.75
C ALA A 84 4.08 -1.27 20.72
N ALA A 85 4.18 0.06 20.60
CA ALA A 85 3.03 0.95 20.58
C ALA A 85 2.09 0.67 19.39
N GLY A 86 2.64 0.37 18.21
CA GLY A 86 1.82 0.04 17.05
C GLY A 86 1.28 -1.40 17.05
N ALA A 87 2.01 -2.36 17.63
CA ALA A 87 1.58 -3.75 17.70
C ALA A 87 0.54 -4.00 18.80
N LEU A 88 0.57 -3.22 19.89
CA LEU A 88 -0.27 -3.45 21.06
C LEU A 88 -1.77 -3.49 20.74
N PRO A 89 -2.36 -2.54 19.99
CA PRO A 89 -3.79 -2.61 19.62
C PRO A 89 -4.13 -3.88 18.83
N TRP A 90 -3.23 -4.31 17.94
CA TRP A 90 -3.40 -5.51 17.14
C TRP A 90 -3.36 -6.79 18.01
N VAL A 91 -2.46 -6.85 18.98
CA VAL A 91 -2.37 -7.99 19.92
C VAL A 91 -3.60 -8.04 20.81
N VAL A 92 -4.00 -6.92 21.41
CA VAL A 92 -5.19 -6.85 22.26
C VAL A 92 -6.44 -7.28 21.49
N GLU A 93 -6.60 -6.80 20.26
CA GLU A 93 -7.72 -7.21 19.40
C GLU A 93 -7.66 -8.71 19.07
N ALA A 94 -6.48 -9.26 18.83
CA ALA A 94 -6.32 -10.70 18.59
C ALA A 94 -6.81 -11.54 19.76
N GLU A 95 -6.47 -11.15 21.00
CA GLU A 95 -6.90 -11.85 22.20
C GLU A 95 -8.42 -11.71 22.43
N VAL A 96 -8.97 -10.51 22.28
CA VAL A 96 -10.39 -10.23 22.61
C VAL A 96 -11.35 -10.74 21.54
N ARG A 97 -11.00 -10.67 20.26
CA ARG A 97 -11.93 -10.97 19.14
C ARG A 97 -11.65 -12.29 18.42
N PHE A 98 -10.40 -12.73 18.39
CA PHE A 98 -9.97 -13.88 17.58
C PHE A 98 -9.59 -15.09 18.45
N GLY A 99 -9.60 -14.96 19.78
CA GLY A 99 -9.16 -16.02 20.69
C GLY A 99 -7.65 -16.26 20.66
N GLY A 100 -6.89 -15.24 20.28
CA GLY A 100 -5.42 -15.24 20.34
C GLY A 100 -4.75 -14.85 19.02
N VAL A 101 -3.47 -14.45 19.13
CA VAL A 101 -2.61 -14.06 17.99
C VAL A 101 -2.55 -15.11 16.88
N ARG A 102 -2.44 -16.39 17.24
CA ARG A 102 -2.33 -17.49 16.26
C ARG A 102 -3.61 -17.63 15.43
N ASN A 103 -4.78 -17.55 16.07
CA ASN A 103 -6.07 -17.67 15.38
C ASN A 103 -6.26 -16.51 14.41
N ARG A 104 -5.96 -15.28 14.86
CA ARG A 104 -5.98 -14.10 13.99
C ARG A 104 -5.07 -14.25 12.77
N LEU A 105 -3.88 -14.82 12.95
CA LEU A 105 -2.96 -15.08 11.84
C LEU A 105 -3.49 -16.15 10.88
N ALA A 106 -4.09 -17.23 11.39
CA ALA A 106 -4.68 -18.27 10.56
C ALA A 106 -5.85 -17.75 9.71
N GLU A 107 -6.75 -16.98 10.32
CA GLU A 107 -7.87 -16.33 9.62
C GLU A 107 -7.37 -15.30 8.61
N ALA A 108 -6.37 -14.49 8.99
CA ALA A 108 -5.75 -13.55 8.05
C ALA A 108 -5.11 -14.27 6.86
N ASP A 109 -4.46 -15.42 7.07
CA ASP A 109 -3.84 -16.20 5.99
C ASP A 109 -4.89 -16.70 4.99
N GLU A 110 -6.01 -17.25 5.49
CA GLU A 110 -7.14 -17.70 4.68
C GLU A 110 -7.73 -16.55 3.84
N VAL A 111 -8.01 -15.41 4.48
CA VAL A 111 -8.58 -14.22 3.81
C VAL A 111 -7.58 -13.61 2.81
N GLN A 112 -6.29 -13.59 3.12
CA GLN A 112 -5.24 -13.01 2.28
C GLN A 112 -4.74 -13.96 1.19
N GLY A 113 -5.19 -15.21 1.13
CA GLY A 113 -4.93 -16.14 0.02
C GLY A 113 -3.67 -16.99 0.18
N GLY A 114 -3.27 -17.23 1.43
CA GLY A 114 -2.18 -18.11 1.82
C GLY A 114 -0.80 -17.53 1.51
N LEU A 115 -0.16 -16.91 2.50
CA LEU A 115 1.25 -16.54 2.43
C LEU A 115 2.09 -17.79 2.24
N ARG A 116 2.98 -17.76 1.25
CA ARG A 116 3.85 -18.88 0.92
C ARG A 116 5.07 -18.36 0.17
N ALA A 117 6.18 -19.09 0.25
CA ALA A 117 7.36 -18.75 -0.54
C ALA A 117 7.03 -18.76 -2.04
N VAL A 118 7.13 -17.60 -2.68
CA VAL A 118 6.87 -17.36 -4.11
C VAL A 118 7.89 -16.37 -4.65
N PHE A 119 7.97 -16.21 -5.97
CA PHE A 119 8.65 -15.07 -6.58
C PHE A 119 7.67 -14.32 -7.48
N SER A 120 7.06 -13.26 -6.93
CA SER A 120 5.93 -12.55 -7.53
C SER A 120 6.34 -11.32 -8.35
N LEU A 121 7.62 -11.18 -8.72
CA LEU A 121 8.10 -10.03 -9.50
C LEU A 121 7.28 -9.80 -10.77
N ARG A 122 6.96 -10.89 -11.49
CA ARG A 122 6.11 -10.84 -12.68
C ARG A 122 4.72 -10.30 -12.38
N HIS A 123 4.11 -10.68 -11.25
CA HIS A 123 2.80 -10.18 -10.84
C HIS A 123 2.83 -8.67 -10.54
N HIS A 124 3.92 -8.19 -9.93
CA HIS A 124 4.08 -6.75 -9.71
C HIS A 124 4.30 -5.98 -11.00
N LEU A 125 5.04 -6.53 -11.97
CA LEU A 125 5.19 -5.94 -13.30
C LEU A 125 3.84 -5.84 -14.03
N THR A 126 3.04 -6.90 -13.99
CA THR A 126 1.70 -6.89 -14.60
C THR A 126 0.72 -5.96 -13.91
N ALA A 127 0.92 -5.66 -12.63
CA ALA A 127 0.06 -4.71 -11.92
C ALA A 127 0.38 -3.25 -12.25
N LEU A 128 1.56 -2.92 -12.81
CA LEU A 128 2.02 -1.52 -12.99
C LEU A 128 1.08 -0.68 -13.86
N ASP A 129 0.47 -1.30 -14.86
CA ASP A 129 -0.44 -0.66 -15.79
C ASP A 129 -1.89 -1.16 -15.68
N GLY A 130 -2.18 -1.89 -14.60
CA GLY A 130 -3.47 -2.47 -14.25
C GLY A 130 -3.48 -4.00 -14.34
N PRO A 131 -4.27 -4.71 -13.49
CA PRO A 131 -5.30 -4.19 -12.58
C PRO A 131 -4.73 -3.67 -11.24
N LEU A 132 -5.46 -2.78 -10.57
CA LEU A 132 -5.04 -2.17 -9.28
C LEU A 132 -5.01 -3.17 -8.11
N LEU A 133 -5.57 -4.36 -8.33
CA LEU A 133 -5.37 -5.58 -7.54
C LEU A 133 -5.56 -6.76 -8.51
N CYS A 134 -4.49 -7.52 -8.80
CA CYS A 134 -4.61 -8.80 -9.48
C CYS A 134 -4.72 -9.90 -8.43
N ARG A 135 -5.76 -10.75 -8.44
CA ARG A 135 -5.91 -11.90 -7.53
C ARG A 135 -6.99 -12.87 -8.07
N PRO A 136 -6.61 -14.05 -8.63
CA PRO A 136 -5.26 -14.46 -9.00
C PRO A 136 -4.71 -13.63 -10.17
N CYS A 137 -3.39 -13.58 -10.33
CA CYS A 137 -2.75 -12.83 -11.40
C CYS A 137 -2.49 -13.78 -12.60
N THR A 138 -3.51 -13.97 -13.44
CA THR A 138 -3.48 -14.86 -14.62
C THR A 138 -3.82 -14.07 -15.88
N GLY A 139 -2.91 -13.97 -16.84
CA GLY A 139 -3.22 -13.50 -18.20
C GLY A 139 -2.80 -12.08 -18.57
N ASP A 140 -2.01 -11.40 -17.76
CA ASP A 140 -1.70 -9.98 -17.99
C ASP A 140 -0.41 -9.77 -18.81
N SER A 141 -0.49 -8.90 -19.82
CA SER A 141 0.65 -8.35 -20.55
C SER A 141 1.08 -7.02 -19.94
N VAL A 142 2.39 -6.76 -19.88
CA VAL A 142 2.90 -5.46 -19.40
C VAL A 142 3.13 -4.55 -20.59
N ARG A 143 2.51 -3.36 -20.59
CA ARG A 143 2.90 -2.34 -21.56
C ARG A 143 4.31 -1.84 -21.22
N LEU A 144 5.25 -2.07 -22.14
CA LEU A 144 6.68 -1.73 -21.94
C LEU A 144 6.92 -0.31 -21.41
N PRO A 145 6.24 0.76 -21.93
CA PRO A 145 6.44 2.10 -21.40
C PRO A 145 6.17 2.24 -19.90
N MET A 146 5.28 1.43 -19.33
CA MET A 146 4.92 1.50 -17.92
C MET A 146 5.96 0.87 -16.99
N THR A 147 6.89 0.08 -17.54
CA THR A 147 8.05 -0.43 -16.78
C THR A 147 9.18 0.59 -16.62
N GLU A 148 9.08 1.75 -17.27
CA GLU A 148 10.14 2.77 -17.26
C GLU A 148 10.59 3.13 -15.85
N TRP A 149 9.67 3.23 -14.89
CA TRP A 149 9.97 3.71 -13.55
C TRP A 149 10.79 2.68 -12.78
N TRP A 150 10.60 1.40 -13.09
CA TRP A 150 11.39 0.31 -12.52
C TRP A 150 12.81 0.23 -13.11
N VAL A 151 13.06 0.90 -14.23
CA VAL A 151 14.41 1.08 -14.79
C VAL A 151 15.02 2.38 -14.29
N LEU A 152 14.27 3.48 -14.35
CA LEU A 152 14.72 4.82 -13.97
C LEU A 152 15.06 4.91 -12.48
N LEU A 153 14.24 4.32 -11.61
CA LEU A 153 14.44 4.35 -10.16
C LEU A 153 15.79 3.73 -9.74
N PRO A 154 16.12 2.45 -10.05
CA PRO A 154 17.40 1.89 -9.67
C PRO A 154 18.60 2.61 -10.31
N LEU A 155 18.47 3.12 -11.54
CA LEU A 155 19.51 3.94 -12.16
C LEU A 155 19.79 5.22 -11.37
N LEU A 156 18.75 5.97 -11.00
CA LEU A 156 18.88 7.19 -10.19
C LEU A 156 19.39 6.89 -8.77
N VAL A 157 18.94 5.79 -8.16
CA VAL A 157 19.46 5.34 -6.86
C VAL A 157 20.96 5.03 -6.95
N GLY A 158 21.37 4.28 -7.98
CA GLY A 158 22.78 3.97 -8.24
C GLY A 158 23.62 5.22 -8.46
N LEU A 159 23.11 6.18 -9.24
CA LEU A 159 23.74 7.48 -9.46
C LEU A 159 23.87 8.29 -8.17
N GLY A 160 22.86 8.30 -7.31
CA GLY A 160 22.91 8.99 -6.01
C GLY A 160 23.98 8.42 -5.08
N LEU A 161 24.03 7.08 -4.97
CA LEU A 161 25.05 6.36 -4.22
C LEU A 161 26.46 6.60 -4.78
N TRP A 162 26.59 6.60 -6.11
CA TRP A 162 27.85 6.88 -6.79
C TRP A 162 28.31 8.34 -6.59
N ALA A 163 27.39 9.30 -6.66
CA ALA A 163 27.68 10.72 -6.48
C ALA A 163 28.21 11.02 -5.06
N GLU A 164 27.58 10.48 -4.02
CA GLU A 164 28.06 10.61 -2.63
C GLU A 164 29.47 10.03 -2.46
N ARG A 165 29.70 8.83 -3.01
CA ARG A 165 31.03 8.21 -3.02
C ARG A 165 32.07 9.07 -3.74
N ARG A 166 31.73 9.61 -4.91
CA ARG A 166 32.64 10.44 -5.72
C ARG A 166 32.99 11.75 -5.02
N ALA A 167 32.04 12.32 -4.26
CA ALA A 167 32.20 13.49 -3.42
C ALA A 167 32.92 13.19 -2.08
N ARG A 168 33.36 11.95 -1.84
CA ARG A 168 33.98 11.48 -0.59
C ARG A 168 33.10 11.73 0.66
N ARG A 169 31.78 11.75 0.46
CA ARG A 169 30.79 11.86 1.54
C ARG A 169 30.31 10.48 1.95
N SER A 170 29.73 10.40 3.15
CA SER A 170 29.18 9.14 3.64
C SER A 170 27.90 8.76 2.90
N ALA A 171 27.95 7.66 2.14
CA ALA A 171 26.76 7.06 1.52
C ALA A 171 25.92 6.21 2.49
N ALA A 172 26.33 6.08 3.76
CA ALA A 172 25.67 5.21 4.74
C ALA A 172 24.17 5.54 4.95
N PRO A 173 23.74 6.82 5.04
CA PRO A 173 22.32 7.15 5.16
C PRO A 173 21.47 6.67 3.96
N LEU A 174 22.01 6.81 2.74
CA LEU A 174 21.35 6.35 1.52
C LEU A 174 21.30 4.82 1.48
N TRP A 175 22.37 4.14 1.89
CA TRP A 175 22.36 2.67 2.00
C TRP A 175 21.36 2.17 3.03
N LEU A 176 21.19 2.85 4.16
CA LEU A 176 20.14 2.48 5.13
C LEU A 176 18.76 2.63 4.52
N SER A 177 18.49 3.74 3.81
CA SER A 177 17.24 3.94 3.09
C SER A 177 16.97 2.83 2.07
N VAL A 178 17.98 2.43 1.29
CA VAL A 178 17.90 1.28 0.36
C VAL A 178 17.65 -0.04 1.10
N ALA A 179 18.35 -0.29 2.20
CA ALA A 179 18.18 -1.51 2.99
C ALA A 179 16.75 -1.63 3.55
N VAL A 180 16.19 -0.54 4.07
CA VAL A 180 14.80 -0.49 4.55
C VAL A 180 13.82 -0.66 3.39
N ALA A 181 14.10 -0.07 2.22
CA ALA A 181 13.28 -0.26 1.04
C ALA A 181 13.24 -1.72 0.56
N VAL A 182 14.40 -2.38 0.51
CA VAL A 182 14.50 -3.80 0.13
C VAL A 182 13.78 -4.66 1.17
N ALA A 183 14.00 -4.41 2.47
CA ALA A 183 13.34 -5.17 3.53
C ALA A 183 11.82 -5.02 3.48
N THR A 184 11.30 -3.82 3.20
CA THR A 184 9.85 -3.58 3.05
C THR A 184 9.27 -4.16 1.76
N ALA A 185 10.05 -4.24 0.67
CA ALA A 185 9.62 -4.86 -0.58
C ALA A 185 9.61 -6.40 -0.50
N ALA A 186 10.54 -7.00 0.27
CA ALA A 186 10.79 -8.44 0.26
C ALA A 186 9.56 -9.30 0.57
N PRO A 187 8.74 -9.02 1.61
CA PRO A 187 7.53 -9.82 1.86
C PRO A 187 6.58 -9.84 0.66
N TYR A 188 6.45 -8.72 -0.05
CA TYR A 188 5.56 -8.63 -1.21
C TYR A 188 6.07 -9.34 -2.45
N LEU A 189 7.38 -9.40 -2.62
CA LEU A 189 8.04 -10.06 -3.75
C LEU A 189 8.22 -11.56 -3.52
N PHE A 190 8.35 -11.98 -2.25
CA PHE A 190 8.75 -13.34 -1.90
C PHE A 190 7.71 -14.16 -1.14
N LEU A 191 6.64 -13.54 -0.61
CA LEU A 191 5.64 -14.23 0.21
C LEU A 191 4.19 -14.04 -0.25
N VAL A 192 3.91 -12.98 -1.01
CA VAL A 192 2.53 -12.63 -1.44
C VAL A 192 2.29 -13.13 -2.88
N PRO A 193 1.33 -14.05 -3.10
CA PRO A 193 1.09 -14.70 -4.39
C PRO A 193 0.22 -13.87 -5.35
N TYR A 194 0.11 -12.56 -5.10
CA TYR A 194 -0.71 -11.64 -5.86
C TYR A 194 -0.14 -10.21 -5.73
N ALA A 195 -0.59 -9.28 -6.56
CA ALA A 195 0.02 -7.96 -6.60
C ALA A 195 -0.99 -6.81 -6.69
N ALA A 196 -0.56 -5.68 -6.14
CA ALA A 196 -1.21 -4.40 -6.29
C ALA A 196 -0.11 -3.32 -6.32
N PRO A 197 -0.19 -2.28 -7.17
CA PRO A 197 0.87 -1.27 -7.29
C PRO A 197 1.22 -0.61 -5.97
N ARG A 198 0.21 -0.46 -5.10
CA ARG A 198 0.34 0.14 -3.78
C ARG A 198 1.20 -0.65 -2.80
N PHE A 199 1.48 -1.94 -3.02
CA PHE A 199 2.24 -2.77 -2.07
C PHE A 199 3.69 -2.31 -1.90
N LEU A 200 4.31 -1.85 -2.98
CA LEU A 200 5.70 -1.39 -2.97
C LEU A 200 5.85 0.10 -2.65
N LEU A 201 4.75 0.79 -2.30
CA LEU A 201 4.76 2.22 -2.01
C LEU A 201 5.75 2.62 -0.90
N PRO A 202 5.90 1.87 0.21
CA PRO A 202 6.92 2.17 1.22
C PRO A 202 8.35 2.08 0.67
N ALA A 203 8.63 1.06 -0.14
CA ALA A 203 9.92 0.90 -0.78
C ALA A 203 10.20 2.04 -1.76
N TYR A 204 9.22 2.44 -2.58
CA TYR A 204 9.37 3.57 -3.50
C TYR A 204 9.61 4.90 -2.77
N ALA A 205 8.89 5.16 -1.67
CA ALA A 205 9.07 6.38 -0.89
C ALA A 205 10.49 6.48 -0.31
N LEU A 206 11.04 5.36 0.16
CA LEU A 206 12.41 5.30 0.65
C LEU A 206 13.43 5.46 -0.48
N LEU A 207 13.29 4.73 -1.59
CA LEU A 207 14.19 4.82 -2.76
C LEU A 207 14.15 6.17 -3.47
N ALA A 208 13.04 6.92 -3.36
CA ALA A 208 12.93 8.26 -3.90
C ALA A 208 13.99 9.22 -3.32
N LEU A 209 14.46 8.99 -2.09
CA LEU A 209 15.50 9.80 -1.44
C LEU A 209 16.87 9.67 -2.16
N PRO A 210 17.50 8.49 -2.27
CA PRO A 210 18.72 8.33 -3.05
C PRO A 210 18.51 8.64 -4.54
N ALA A 211 17.34 8.37 -5.11
CA ALA A 211 17.03 8.76 -6.48
C ALA A 211 17.06 10.28 -6.69
N ALA A 212 16.52 11.06 -5.74
CA ALA A 212 16.59 12.52 -5.78
C ALA A 212 18.04 13.02 -5.70
N VAL A 213 18.90 12.39 -4.90
CA VAL A 213 20.34 12.71 -4.88
C VAL A 213 20.98 12.44 -6.24
N GLY A 214 20.67 11.30 -6.87
CA GLY A 214 21.15 10.98 -8.21
C GLY A 214 20.69 11.98 -9.27
N LEU A 215 19.41 12.37 -9.22
CA LEU A 215 18.84 13.38 -10.10
C LEU A 215 19.55 14.73 -9.95
N LEU A 216 19.76 15.18 -8.70
CA LEU A 216 20.48 16.42 -8.41
C LEU A 216 21.93 16.37 -8.90
N ALA A 217 22.60 15.21 -8.82
CA ALA A 217 23.94 15.04 -9.34
C ALA A 217 24.00 15.21 -10.87
N VAL A 218 23.02 14.66 -11.59
CA VAL A 218 22.89 14.84 -13.06
C VAL A 218 22.64 16.31 -13.40
N VAL A 219 21.70 16.97 -12.71
CA VAL A 219 21.39 18.40 -12.89
C VAL A 219 22.62 19.26 -12.65
N HIS A 220 23.33 19.02 -11.54
CA HIS A 220 24.54 19.76 -11.19
C HIS A 220 25.63 19.58 -12.26
N ARG A 221 25.81 18.36 -12.78
CA ARG A 221 26.78 18.09 -13.84
C ARG A 221 26.40 18.75 -15.17
N ALA A 222 25.12 18.72 -15.55
CA ALA A 222 24.64 19.39 -16.76
C ALA A 222 24.90 20.89 -16.71
N ARG A 223 24.63 21.53 -15.55
CA ARG A 223 24.89 22.96 -15.32
C ARG A 223 26.38 23.31 -15.33
N THR A 224 27.18 22.60 -14.54
CA THR A 224 28.63 22.87 -14.41
C THR A 224 29.40 22.65 -15.71
N ARG A 225 28.99 21.66 -16.51
CA ARG A 225 29.59 21.38 -17.84
C ARG A 225 28.91 22.14 -18.98
N ARG A 226 27.87 22.93 -18.70
CA ARG A 226 27.00 23.59 -19.70
C ARG A 226 26.58 22.64 -20.83
N SER A 227 26.29 21.38 -20.48
CA SER A 227 25.99 20.33 -21.44
C SER A 227 24.51 20.39 -21.83
N LEU A 228 24.22 21.10 -22.92
CA LEU A 228 22.91 21.08 -23.58
C LEU A 228 22.37 19.66 -23.84
N PRO A 229 23.14 18.69 -24.39
CA PRO A 229 22.59 17.36 -24.65
C PRO A 229 22.19 16.63 -23.37
N THR A 230 22.97 16.75 -22.29
CA THR A 230 22.60 16.16 -20.99
C THR A 230 21.33 16.79 -20.42
N ALA A 231 21.21 18.11 -20.51
CA ALA A 231 20.01 18.82 -20.08
C ALA A 231 18.77 18.43 -20.90
N ALA A 232 18.91 18.32 -22.22
CA ALA A 232 17.83 17.91 -23.12
C ALA A 232 17.36 16.47 -22.83
N VAL A 233 18.30 15.51 -22.72
CA VAL A 233 17.97 14.11 -22.39
C VAL A 233 17.27 14.03 -21.03
N LEU A 234 17.75 14.77 -20.02
CA LEU A 234 17.12 14.80 -18.72
C LEU A 234 15.70 15.36 -18.78
N ALA A 235 15.50 16.49 -19.49
CA ALA A 235 14.20 17.10 -19.64
C ALA A 235 13.22 16.16 -20.36
N LEU A 236 13.65 15.52 -21.46
CA LEU A 236 12.84 14.55 -22.20
C LEU A 236 12.46 13.35 -21.33
N ALA A 237 13.41 12.80 -20.56
CA ALA A 237 13.15 11.70 -19.65
C ALA A 237 12.13 12.07 -18.56
N LEU A 238 12.27 13.25 -17.96
CA LEU A 238 11.33 13.73 -16.93
C LEU A 238 9.94 14.03 -17.50
N LEU A 239 9.87 14.63 -18.69
CA LEU A 239 8.60 14.92 -19.38
C LEU A 239 7.89 13.63 -19.83
N GLY A 240 8.63 12.67 -20.39
CA GLY A 240 8.12 11.35 -20.74
C GLY A 240 7.57 10.63 -19.51
N HIS A 241 8.36 10.62 -18.44
CA HIS A 241 7.96 10.01 -17.18
C HIS A 241 6.69 10.64 -16.61
N TRP A 242 6.66 11.97 -16.53
CA TRP A 242 5.50 12.70 -16.04
C TRP A 242 4.25 12.42 -16.89
N SER A 243 4.39 12.39 -18.22
CA SER A 243 3.27 12.12 -19.13
C SER A 243 2.67 10.73 -18.91
N ILE A 244 3.52 9.71 -18.74
CA ILE A 244 3.08 8.33 -18.45
C ILE A 244 2.37 8.27 -17.10
N GLN A 245 2.96 8.84 -16.03
CA GLN A 245 2.36 8.82 -14.70
C GLN A 245 1.06 9.63 -14.63
N ALA A 246 0.99 10.78 -15.30
CA ALA A 246 -0.21 11.61 -15.36
C ALA A 246 -1.34 10.89 -16.09
N GLY A 247 -1.05 10.25 -17.23
CA GLY A 247 -2.04 9.46 -17.98
C GLY A 247 -2.58 8.27 -17.18
N LEU A 248 -1.71 7.52 -16.50
CA LEU A 248 -2.11 6.42 -15.62
C LEU A 248 -2.97 6.95 -14.45
N ALA A 249 -2.52 8.01 -13.78
CA ALA A 249 -3.25 8.59 -12.65
C ALA A 249 -4.63 9.08 -13.06
N HIS A 250 -4.74 9.76 -14.21
CA HIS A 250 -6.02 10.25 -14.72
C HIS A 250 -6.99 9.11 -15.06
N THR A 251 -6.50 8.11 -15.80
CA THR A 251 -7.31 6.95 -16.21
C THR A 251 -7.84 6.19 -15.00
N PHE A 252 -6.96 5.85 -14.06
CA PHE A 252 -7.36 5.09 -12.88
C PHE A 252 -8.19 5.91 -11.89
N ALA A 253 -7.97 7.22 -11.79
CA ALA A 253 -8.83 8.13 -11.02
C ALA A 253 -10.27 8.13 -11.57
N GLY A 254 -10.44 8.27 -12.89
CA GLY A 254 -11.76 8.20 -13.53
C GLY A 254 -12.47 6.88 -13.26
N ASN A 255 -11.79 5.76 -13.51
CA ASN A 255 -12.35 4.42 -13.28
C ASN A 255 -12.77 4.21 -11.81
N HIS A 256 -11.95 4.66 -10.86
CA HIS A 256 -12.27 4.55 -9.43
C HIS A 256 -13.41 5.46 -9.00
N GLN A 257 -13.48 6.67 -9.53
CA GLN A 257 -14.57 7.59 -9.23
C GLN A 257 -15.90 7.02 -9.72
N GLN A 258 -15.92 6.46 -10.93
CA GLN A 258 -17.10 5.82 -11.49
C GLN A 258 -17.51 4.57 -10.69
N ALA A 259 -16.56 3.68 -10.36
CA ALA A 259 -16.84 2.50 -9.55
C ALA A 259 -17.33 2.84 -8.13
N ARG A 260 -16.82 3.92 -7.52
CA ARG A 260 -17.35 4.45 -6.24
C ARG A 260 -18.74 5.05 -6.38
N GLY A 261 -19.04 5.67 -7.53
CA GLY A 261 -20.37 6.14 -7.87
C GLY A 261 -21.40 5.01 -7.86
N ASP A 262 -21.03 3.79 -8.27
CA ASP A 262 -21.92 2.63 -8.19
C ASP A 262 -22.32 2.32 -6.74
N TRP A 263 -21.41 2.45 -5.77
CA TRP A 263 -21.75 2.20 -4.36
C TRP A 263 -22.77 3.21 -3.83
N VAL A 264 -22.68 4.47 -4.26
CA VAL A 264 -23.65 5.52 -3.90
C VAL A 264 -25.02 5.23 -4.49
N ARG A 265 -25.09 4.79 -5.76
CA ARG A 265 -26.34 4.39 -6.42
C ARG A 265 -26.96 3.16 -5.79
N ILE A 266 -26.17 2.14 -5.48
CA ILE A 266 -26.67 0.94 -4.78
C ILE A 266 -27.22 1.32 -3.41
N ALA A 267 -26.53 2.21 -2.68
CA ALA A 267 -27.00 2.73 -1.41
C ALA A 267 -28.28 3.56 -1.52
N SER A 268 -28.52 4.30 -2.62
CA SER A 268 -29.78 5.03 -2.82
C SER A 268 -30.94 4.07 -3.08
N VAL A 269 -30.77 3.08 -3.97
CA VAL A 269 -31.78 2.05 -4.24
C VAL A 269 -32.13 1.25 -2.97
N LEU A 270 -31.13 0.93 -2.14
CA LEU A 270 -31.37 0.31 -0.82
C LEU A 270 -32.30 1.16 0.05
N ARG A 271 -32.06 2.48 0.17
CA ARG A 271 -32.90 3.39 0.96
C ARG A 271 -34.30 3.56 0.38
N GLU A 272 -34.40 3.71 -0.93
CA GLU A 272 -35.69 3.83 -1.64
C GLU A 272 -36.59 2.61 -1.39
N HIS A 273 -36.01 1.43 -1.18
CA HIS A 273 -36.72 0.20 -0.86
C HIS A 273 -36.67 -0.17 0.63
N GLY A 274 -36.53 0.82 1.51
CA GLY A 274 -36.76 0.64 2.95
C GLY A 274 -35.56 0.15 3.77
N VAL A 275 -34.40 -0.09 3.16
CA VAL A 275 -33.19 -0.51 3.88
C VAL A 275 -32.44 0.70 4.42
N HIS A 276 -32.55 0.94 5.73
CA HIS A 276 -31.93 2.05 6.45
C HIS A 276 -31.09 1.56 7.63
N PRO A 277 -30.06 2.31 8.06
CA PRO A 277 -29.33 2.01 9.29
C PRO A 277 -30.24 2.01 10.52
N PRO A 278 -30.05 1.09 11.49
CA PRO A 278 -29.11 -0.03 11.46
C PRO A 278 -29.59 -1.18 10.55
N CYS A 279 -28.73 -1.61 9.63
CA CYS A 279 -29.01 -2.63 8.62
C CYS A 279 -27.83 -3.59 8.47
N VAL A 280 -28.13 -4.81 8.04
CA VAL A 280 -27.12 -5.83 7.71
C VAL A 280 -27.23 -6.18 6.23
N LEU A 281 -26.16 -5.98 5.47
CA LEU A 281 -26.09 -6.40 4.07
C LEU A 281 -25.33 -7.71 3.95
N ALA A 282 -25.74 -8.55 3.00
CA ALA A 282 -24.97 -9.73 2.61
C ALA A 282 -24.77 -9.78 1.09
N GLY A 283 -23.84 -10.61 0.65
CA GLY A 283 -23.45 -10.71 -0.76
C GLY A 283 -22.02 -11.22 -0.88
N ASN A 284 -21.32 -10.79 -1.93
CA ASN A 284 -19.92 -11.15 -2.11
C ASN A 284 -18.98 -10.10 -1.46
N THR A 285 -17.68 -10.22 -1.70
CA THR A 285 -16.65 -9.30 -1.18
C THR A 285 -16.85 -7.83 -1.56
N SER A 286 -17.66 -7.53 -2.59
CA SER A 286 -17.99 -6.15 -2.99
C SER A 286 -19.04 -5.50 -2.09
N THR A 287 -19.68 -6.25 -1.19
CA THR A 287 -20.69 -5.71 -0.27
C THR A 287 -20.07 -4.85 0.84
N ILE A 288 -18.81 -5.08 1.22
CA ILE A 288 -18.10 -4.32 2.26
C ILE A 288 -18.09 -2.80 1.98
N PRO A 289 -17.56 -2.32 0.83
CA PRO A 289 -17.57 -0.88 0.55
C PRO A 289 -18.99 -0.30 0.37
N ILE A 290 -19.95 -1.11 -0.06
CA ILE A 290 -21.35 -0.69 -0.24
C ILE A 290 -22.03 -0.52 1.12
N ALA A 291 -21.87 -1.47 2.03
CA ALA A 291 -22.40 -1.40 3.40
C ALA A 291 -21.83 -0.18 4.13
N HIS A 292 -20.52 0.05 4.04
CA HIS A 292 -19.89 1.27 4.57
C HIS A 292 -20.52 2.54 3.98
N THR A 293 -20.74 2.59 2.66
CA THR A 293 -21.36 3.74 1.99
C THR A 293 -22.83 3.94 2.41
N ALA A 294 -23.55 2.86 2.68
CA ALA A 294 -24.95 2.87 3.13
C ALA A 294 -25.12 3.09 4.64
N GLY A 295 -24.04 3.04 5.43
CA GLY A 295 -24.11 3.04 6.90
C GLY A 295 -24.60 1.72 7.50
N CYS A 296 -24.54 0.62 6.75
CA CYS A 296 -24.89 -0.73 7.19
C CYS A 296 -23.65 -1.53 7.64
N THR A 297 -23.88 -2.64 8.33
CA THR A 297 -22.86 -3.67 8.58
C THR A 297 -22.95 -4.80 7.54
N VAL A 298 -21.93 -5.66 7.48
CA VAL A 298 -21.93 -6.85 6.62
C VAL A 298 -22.13 -8.09 7.47
N SER A 299 -22.89 -9.07 6.95
CA SER A 299 -22.96 -10.39 7.57
C SER A 299 -21.67 -11.19 7.29
N GLU A 300 -20.96 -11.58 8.34
CA GLU A 300 -19.73 -12.37 8.27
C GLU A 300 -19.97 -13.89 8.31
N THR A 301 -21.24 -14.33 8.48
CA THR A 301 -21.60 -15.75 8.56
C THR A 301 -22.01 -16.32 7.20
N ASP A 302 -21.72 -17.61 6.99
CA ASP A 302 -22.26 -18.38 5.87
C ASP A 302 -23.05 -19.60 6.41
N PRO A 303 -24.39 -19.62 6.30
CA PRO A 303 -25.24 -18.63 5.65
C PRO A 303 -25.35 -17.31 6.43
N PRO A 304 -25.71 -16.19 5.77
CA PRO A 304 -25.84 -14.89 6.42
C PRO A 304 -26.93 -14.87 7.49
N ALA A 305 -26.59 -14.41 8.70
CA ALA A 305 -27.53 -14.27 9.80
C ALA A 305 -28.46 -13.05 9.56
N ARG A 306 -29.70 -13.33 9.14
CA ARG A 306 -30.81 -12.35 9.00
C ARG A 306 -30.43 -11.04 8.27
N PRO A 307 -29.93 -11.08 7.02
CA PRO A 307 -29.62 -9.87 6.29
C PRO A 307 -30.89 -9.06 5.98
N SER A 308 -30.79 -7.73 6.05
CA SER A 308 -31.81 -6.78 5.60
C SER A 308 -31.94 -6.79 4.07
N ALA A 309 -30.82 -6.97 3.38
CA ALA A 309 -30.79 -7.10 1.91
C ALA A 309 -29.55 -7.86 1.41
N LEU A 310 -29.66 -8.40 0.20
CA LEU A 310 -28.55 -8.93 -0.58
C LEU A 310 -28.13 -7.96 -1.67
N VAL A 311 -26.83 -7.76 -1.83
CA VAL A 311 -26.25 -7.02 -2.96
C VAL A 311 -25.58 -8.01 -3.91
N LEU A 312 -26.10 -8.10 -5.13
CA LEU A 312 -25.69 -9.09 -6.13
C LEU A 312 -25.24 -8.39 -7.42
N ARG A 313 -24.27 -8.99 -8.13
CA ARG A 313 -23.87 -8.56 -9.48
C ARG A 313 -23.84 -9.76 -10.43
N GLY A 314 -24.69 -9.73 -11.45
CA GLY A 314 -24.74 -10.77 -12.50
C GLY A 314 -25.03 -12.19 -11.98
N ARG A 315 -25.67 -12.32 -10.81
CA ARG A 315 -26.00 -13.61 -10.18
C ARG A 315 -27.46 -13.63 -9.73
N LYS A 316 -28.03 -14.84 -9.68
CA LYS A 316 -29.37 -15.06 -9.11
C LYS A 316 -29.31 -15.09 -7.57
N PRO A 317 -30.38 -14.71 -6.87
CA PRO A 317 -30.46 -14.86 -5.42
C PRO A 317 -30.28 -16.33 -4.99
N PRO A 318 -29.69 -16.59 -3.81
CA PRO A 318 -29.61 -17.94 -3.25
C PRO A 318 -31.01 -18.49 -2.97
N HIS A 319 -31.12 -19.82 -2.85
CA HIS A 319 -32.42 -20.51 -2.71
C HIS A 319 -33.34 -19.87 -1.68
N TRP A 320 -32.81 -19.55 -0.50
CA TRP A 320 -33.55 -19.04 0.64
C TRP A 320 -34.02 -17.57 0.49
N ALA A 321 -33.51 -16.83 -0.49
CA ALA A 321 -33.89 -15.44 -0.81
C ALA A 321 -34.53 -15.31 -2.21
N ARG A 322 -34.98 -16.41 -2.81
CA ARG A 322 -35.54 -16.37 -4.17
C ARG A 322 -36.85 -15.60 -4.26
N ASP A 323 -37.64 -15.62 -3.20
CA ASP A 323 -38.96 -14.99 -3.14
C ASP A 323 -38.92 -13.55 -2.62
N TRP A 324 -37.72 -13.02 -2.37
CA TRP A 324 -37.52 -11.65 -1.93
C TRP A 324 -37.66 -10.66 -3.08
N GLN A 325 -38.09 -9.43 -2.79
CA GLN A 325 -38.27 -8.41 -3.82
C GLN A 325 -36.92 -7.99 -4.39
N ARG A 326 -36.86 -7.88 -5.72
CA ARG A 326 -35.63 -7.68 -6.48
C ARG A 326 -35.66 -6.36 -7.24
N PHE A 327 -34.67 -5.52 -7.02
CA PHE A 327 -34.57 -4.17 -7.57
C PHE A 327 -33.27 -4.00 -8.36
N PRO A 328 -33.34 -3.79 -9.69
CA PRO A 328 -32.14 -3.50 -10.48
C PRO A 328 -31.56 -2.14 -10.10
N VAL A 329 -30.24 -1.98 -10.20
CA VAL A 329 -29.57 -0.69 -9.99
C VAL A 329 -29.12 -0.15 -11.36
N PRO A 330 -29.89 0.78 -11.97
CA PRO A 330 -29.56 1.32 -13.29
C PRO A 330 -28.34 2.25 -13.24
N ASP A 331 -27.83 2.62 -14.42
CA ASP A 331 -26.80 3.64 -14.62
C ASP A 331 -25.51 3.43 -13.84
N THR A 332 -25.13 2.17 -13.65
CA THR A 332 -23.88 1.78 -13.00
C THR A 332 -22.76 1.61 -14.01
N TYR A 333 -21.55 2.03 -13.62
CA TYR A 333 -20.33 1.82 -14.41
C TYR A 333 -20.04 0.34 -14.62
N HIS A 334 -20.20 -0.48 -13.58
CA HIS A 334 -20.23 -1.92 -13.71
C HIS A 334 -21.68 -2.42 -13.82
N PRO A 335 -22.13 -2.94 -14.98
CA PRO A 335 -23.52 -3.32 -15.15
C PRO A 335 -23.91 -4.57 -14.36
N GLY A 336 -25.23 -4.79 -14.23
CA GLY A 336 -25.80 -6.01 -13.69
C GLY A 336 -25.90 -6.06 -12.16
N TRP A 337 -25.80 -4.92 -11.49
CA TRP A 337 -26.10 -4.80 -10.06
C TRP A 337 -27.58 -4.99 -9.77
N THR A 338 -27.86 -5.63 -8.65
CA THR A 338 -29.22 -5.84 -8.15
C THR A 338 -29.20 -5.86 -6.63
N VAL A 339 -30.19 -5.23 -6.02
CA VAL A 339 -30.50 -5.33 -4.60
C VAL A 339 -31.69 -6.29 -4.44
N VAL A 340 -31.62 -7.18 -3.44
CA VAL A 340 -32.70 -8.09 -3.06
C VAL A 340 -33.08 -7.76 -1.62
N VAL A 341 -34.28 -7.24 -1.39
CA VAL A 341 -34.70 -6.72 -0.08
C VAL A 341 -35.57 -7.76 0.62
N ARG A 342 -35.30 -7.96 1.91
CA ARG A 342 -36.10 -8.85 2.75
C ARG A 342 -37.54 -8.30 2.86
N PRO A 343 -38.58 -9.16 2.72
CA PRO A 343 -39.98 -8.76 2.87
C PRO A 343 -40.31 -8.08 4.19
#